data_AF-A0A242BUQ6-F1
#
_entry.id   AF-A0A242BUQ6-F1
#
_cell.length_a   1.000
_cell.length_b   1.000
_cell.length_c   1.000
_cell.angle_alpha   90.00
_cell.angle_beta   90.00
_cell.angle_gamma   90.00
#
_symmetry.space_group_name_H-M   'P 1'
#
loop_
_entity.id
_entity.type
_entity.pdbx_description
1 polymer ?
#
loop_
_entity_poly.entity_id
_entity_poly.type
_entity_poly.pdbx_seq_one_letter_code
_entity_poly.pdbx_strand_id
1 'polypeptide(L)'
;MKKFALGVFCFSLFITVVGFFLQTILIPIQDFDTISKEELKNIQLDLAINYPLGTGMLYVGLPLLVCSSGYLVFCYFRDRKN
;
A
#
# COMPACT_ATOMS: atom_id res chain seq x y z
N MET A 1 -6.48 23.21 4.65
CA MET A 1 -5.68 21.99 4.95
C MET A 1 -6.50 20.69 4.93
N LYS A 2 -7.66 20.57 5.61
CA LYS A 2 -8.48 19.33 5.61
C LYS A 2 -8.84 18.77 4.23
N LYS A 3 -9.27 19.63 3.29
CA LYS A 3 -9.56 19.22 1.88
C LYS A 3 -8.33 18.67 1.15
N PHE A 4 -7.17 19.28 1.37
CA PHE A 4 -5.90 18.80 0.81
C PHE A 4 -5.52 17.44 1.40
N ALA A 5 -5.62 17.28 2.72
CA ALA A 5 -5.34 16.00 3.38
C ALA A 5 -6.29 14.89 2.93
N LEU A 6 -7.56 15.20 2.65
CA LEU A 6 -8.50 14.25 2.05
C LEU A 6 -8.07 13.84 0.63
N GLY A 7 -7.59 14.78 -0.17
CA GLY A 7 -7.01 14.49 -1.49
C GLY A 7 -5.80 13.56 -1.40
N VAL A 8 -4.86 13.86 -0.49
CA VAL A 8 -3.70 13.01 -0.21
C VAL A 8 -4.12 11.63 0.27
N PHE A 9 -5.12 11.55 1.17
CA PHE A 9 -5.68 10.29 1.63
C PHE A 9 -6.23 9.45 0.46
N CYS A 10 -7.10 10.02 -0.38
CA CYS A 10 -7.67 9.30 -1.52
C CYS A 10 -6.59 8.85 -2.52
N PHE A 11 -5.62 9.71 -2.83
CA PHE A 11 -4.50 9.37 -3.71
C PHE A 11 -3.64 8.24 -3.10
N SER A 12 -3.27 8.36 -1.84
CA SER A 12 -2.46 7.36 -1.13
C SER A 12 -3.17 6.01 -1.02
N LEU A 13 -4.49 6.00 -0.81
CA LEU A 13 -5.31 4.81 -0.81
C LEU A 13 -5.30 4.15 -2.19
N PHE A 14 -5.51 4.93 -3.26
CA PHE A 14 -5.50 4.44 -4.63
C PHE A 14 -4.16 3.79 -4.99
N ILE A 15 -3.04 4.49 -4.77
CA ILE A 15 -1.72 3.93 -5.10
C ILE A 15 -1.35 2.74 -4.22
N THR A 16 -1.84 2.67 -2.97
CA THR A 16 -1.64 1.51 -2.11
C THR A 16 -2.38 0.29 -2.66
N VAL A 17 -3.64 0.45 -3.04
CA VAL A 17 -4.45 -0.64 -3.61
C VAL A 17 -3.84 -1.12 -4.93
N VAL A 18 -3.50 -0.19 -5.84
CA VAL A 18 -2.85 -0.56 -7.11
C VAL A 18 -1.50 -1.22 -6.86
N GLY A 19 -0.68 -0.66 -5.98
CA GLY A 19 0.63 -1.23 -5.62
C GLY A 19 0.52 -2.65 -5.09
N PHE A 20 -0.48 -2.90 -4.23
CA PHE A 20 -0.77 -4.23 -3.71
C PHE A 20 -1.09 -5.23 -4.82
N PHE A 21 -1.97 -4.89 -5.75
CA PHE A 21 -2.29 -5.76 -6.89
C PHE A 21 -1.10 -5.97 -7.83
N LEU A 22 -0.27 -4.95 -8.03
CA LEU A 22 0.89 -5.05 -8.92
C LEU A 22 1.97 -6.00 -8.41
N GLN A 23 2.22 -6.03 -7.09
CA GLN A 23 3.26 -6.90 -6.52
C GLN A 23 2.78 -8.29 -6.11
N THR A 24 1.47 -8.49 -5.95
CA THR A 24 0.93 -9.76 -5.42
C THR A 24 0.90 -10.82 -6.51
N ILE A 25 1.30 -12.05 -6.14
CA ILE A 25 1.12 -13.21 -7.00
C ILE A 25 -0.34 -13.63 -6.90
N LEU A 26 -1.11 -13.42 -7.98
CA LEU A 26 -2.55 -13.70 -8.02
C LEU A 26 -2.87 -15.18 -8.26
N ILE A 27 -1.85 -16.00 -8.52
CA ILE A 27 -1.95 -17.42 -8.77
C ILE A 27 -1.54 -18.17 -7.50
N PRO A 28 -2.29 -19.19 -7.06
CA PRO A 28 -1.90 -19.99 -5.91
C PRO A 28 -0.58 -20.72 -6.18
N ILE A 29 0.40 -20.52 -5.29
CA ILE A 29 1.69 -21.21 -5.33
C ILE A 29 1.58 -22.45 -4.43
N GLN A 30 2.04 -23.59 -4.93
CA GLN A 30 2.12 -24.84 -4.17
C GLN A 30 3.37 -24.81 -3.26
N ASP A 31 3.31 -25.48 -2.10
CA ASP A 31 4.43 -25.64 -1.16
C ASP A 31 5.02 -24.34 -0.55
N PHE A 32 4.16 -23.34 -0.29
CA PHE A 32 4.54 -22.03 0.24
C PHE A 32 5.41 -22.08 1.51
N ASP A 33 5.18 -23.06 2.39
CA ASP A 33 5.87 -23.21 3.67
C ASP A 33 7.35 -23.64 3.53
N THR A 34 7.74 -24.12 2.35
CA THR A 34 9.12 -24.57 2.06
C THR A 34 9.94 -23.58 1.25
N ILE A 35 9.31 -22.51 0.76
CA ILE A 35 9.95 -21.52 -0.12
C ILE A 35 10.84 -20.58 0.71
N SER A 36 12.11 -20.45 0.32
CA SER A 36 13.01 -19.47 0.91
C SER A 36 12.61 -18.03 0.53
N LYS A 37 13.03 -17.02 1.31
CA LYS A 37 12.73 -15.61 0.99
C LYS A 37 13.29 -15.17 -0.37
N GLU A 38 14.42 -15.73 -0.78
CA GLU A 38 15.06 -15.42 -2.05
C GLU A 38 14.28 -16.05 -3.22
N GLU A 39 13.87 -17.31 -3.08
CA GLU A 39 12.99 -17.97 -4.05
C GLU A 39 11.64 -17.26 -4.15
N LEU A 40 11.02 -16.87 -3.03
CA LEU A 40 9.76 -16.11 -3.04
C LEU A 40 9.91 -14.82 -3.84
N LYS A 41 11.02 -14.09 -3.64
CA LYS A 41 11.29 -12.86 -4.38
C LYS A 41 11.46 -13.13 -5.88
N ASN A 42 12.16 -14.20 -6.25
CA ASN A 42 12.33 -14.57 -7.67
C ASN A 42 10.97 -14.94 -8.30
N ILE A 43 10.16 -15.72 -7.59
CA ILE A 43 8.80 -16.04 -8.04
C ILE A 43 7.94 -14.78 -8.16
N GLN A 44 8.06 -13.84 -7.23
CA GLN A 44 7.36 -12.55 -7.32
C GLN A 44 7.83 -11.71 -8.52
N LEU A 45 9.13 -11.71 -8.82
CA LEU A 45 9.67 -11.03 -10.00
C LEU A 45 9.18 -11.66 -11.30
N ASP A 46 8.95 -12.98 -11.32
CA ASP A 46 8.51 -13.71 -12.51
C ASP A 46 6.98 -13.69 -12.70
N LEU A 47 6.20 -13.75 -11.61
CA LEU A 47 4.75 -13.98 -11.67
C LEU A 47 3.90 -12.76 -11.31
N ALA A 48 4.43 -11.77 -10.59
CA ALA A 48 3.66 -10.57 -10.29
C ALA A 48 3.47 -9.73 -11.56
N ILE A 49 2.39 -8.94 -11.61
CA ILE A 49 2.13 -8.04 -12.76
C ILE A 49 3.29 -7.07 -12.94
N ASN A 50 3.77 -6.47 -11.84
CA ASN A 50 4.97 -5.66 -11.80
C ASN A 50 5.48 -5.50 -10.35
N TYR A 51 6.34 -6.42 -9.90
CA TYR A 51 6.84 -6.42 -8.53
C TYR A 51 7.61 -5.14 -8.14
N PRO A 52 8.57 -4.63 -8.93
CA PRO A 52 9.29 -3.41 -8.57
C PRO A 52 8.39 -2.17 -8.46
N LEU A 53 7.47 -1.98 -9.42
CA LEU A 53 6.53 -0.87 -9.40
C LEU A 53 5.55 -1.00 -8.23
N GLY A 54 4.97 -2.18 -8.03
CA GLY A 54 4.03 -2.43 -6.94
C GLY A 54 4.66 -2.17 -5.58
N THR A 55 5.88 -2.68 -5.38
CA THR A 55 6.68 -2.43 -4.18
C THR A 55 6.94 -0.93 -3.98
N GLY A 56 7.36 -0.22 -5.03
CA GLY A 56 7.58 1.22 -4.98
C GLY A 56 6.31 2.01 -4.62
N MET A 57 5.18 1.65 -5.22
CA MET A 57 3.88 2.26 -4.92
C MET A 57 3.44 2.01 -3.48
N LEU A 58 3.73 0.84 -2.90
CA LEU A 58 3.46 0.55 -1.50
C LEU A 58 4.38 1.33 -0.55
N TYR A 59 5.67 1.45 -0.87
CA TYR A 59 6.62 2.25 -0.08
C TYR A 59 6.24 3.74 0.01
N VAL A 60 5.57 4.28 -1.02
CA VAL A 60 5.07 5.65 -1.03
C VAL A 60 3.65 5.75 -0.46
N GLY A 61 2.78 4.83 -0.87
CA GLY A 61 1.35 4.81 -0.54
C GLY A 61 1.08 4.61 0.94
N LEU A 62 1.70 3.60 1.56
CA LEU A 62 1.41 3.25 2.95
C LEU A 62 1.78 4.38 3.93
N PRO A 63 2.98 4.98 3.88
CA PRO A 63 3.31 6.11 4.77
C PRO A 63 2.38 7.31 4.56
N LEU A 64 2.06 7.66 3.32
CA LEU A 64 1.13 8.76 3.03
C LEU A 64 -0.28 8.46 3.55
N LEU A 65 -0.74 7.22 3.42
CA LEU A 65 -2.04 6.79 3.90
C LEU A 65 -2.12 6.88 5.43
N VAL A 66 -1.10 6.40 6.14
CA VAL A 66 -1.03 6.47 7.61
C VAL A 66 -1.00 7.92 8.08
N CYS A 67 -0.12 8.76 7.52
CA CYS A 67 0.02 10.16 7.91
C CYS A 67 -1.25 10.98 7.63
N SER A 68 -1.84 10.82 6.44
CA SER A 68 -3.07 11.54 6.07
C SER A 68 -4.27 11.09 6.90
N SER A 69 -4.39 9.78 7.19
CA SER A 69 -5.40 9.23 8.10
C SER A 69 -5.26 9.82 9.51
N GLY A 70 -4.05 9.80 10.08
CA GLY A 70 -3.77 10.36 11.41
C GLY A 70 -4.12 11.84 11.51
N TYR A 71 -3.79 12.63 10.48
CA TYR A 71 -4.17 14.05 10.42
C TYR A 71 -5.69 14.26 10.33
N LEU A 72 -6.39 13.47 9.51
CA LEU A 72 -7.85 13.57 9.37
C LEU A 72 -8.57 13.20 10.67
N VAL A 73 -8.09 12.17 11.37
CA VAL A 73 -8.58 11.78 12.71
C VAL A 73 -8.33 12.90 13.73
N PHE A 74 -7.13 13.49 13.73
CA PHE A 74 -6.83 14.65 14.58
C PHE A 74 -7.79 15.83 14.31
N CYS A 75 -8.02 16.17 13.03
CA CYS A 75 -8.98 17.20 12.66
C CYS A 75 -10.39 16.88 13.15
N TYR A 76 -10.83 15.63 13.03
CA TYR A 76 -12.15 15.19 13.49
C TYR A 76 -12.35 15.46 14.99
N PHE A 77 -11.38 15.09 15.83
CA PHE A 77 -11.46 15.33 17.27
C PHE A 77 -11.33 16.80 17.65
N ARG A 78 -10.49 17.56 16.94
CA ARG A 78 -10.36 19.00 17.16
C ARG A 78 -11.65 19.75 16.83
N ASP A 79 -12.28 19.42 15.70
CA ASP A 79 -13.54 20.05 15.27
C ASP A 79 -14.72 19.72 16.22
N ARG A 80 -14.62 18.67 17.06
CA ARG A 80 -15.60 18.33 18.10
C ARG A 80 -15.38 19.04 19.44
N LYS A 81 -14.18 19.55 19.69
CA LYS A 81 -13.82 20.27 20.92
C LYS A 81 -14.11 21.77 20.84
N ASN A 82 -14.31 22.29 19.62
CA ASN A 82 -14.69 23.67 19.33
C ASN A 82 -16.19 23.75 19.05
#